data_AF-A0A7S1QY30-F1
#
_entry.id   AF-A0A7S1QY30-F1
#
_cell.length_a   1.000
_cell.length_b   1.000
_cell.length_c   1.000
_cell.angle_alpha   90.00
_cell.angle_beta   90.00
_cell.angle_gamma   90.00
#
_symmetry.space_group_name_H-M   'P 1'
#
loop_
_entity.id
_entity.type
_entity.pdbx_description
1 polymer ?
#
loop_
_entity_poly.entity_id
_entity_poly.type
_entity_poly.pdbx_seq_one_letter_code
_entity_poly.pdbx_strand_id
1 'polypeptide(L)'
;VSEPVVDRFEMWWTRAAPIVTMTVMMGFEFGTPTLRSQERPGEALRVIEIVAPSGMVMAVRRPADIKNLAPSSPMPVMEWNWTDKFPRTLWFGLDMQRDVGGKFHYAFPVLTPETMPESNLWQIRFCADTPFC
;
A
#
# COMPACT_ATOMS: atom_id res chain seq x y z
N VAL A 1 -21.66 9.80 4.89
CA VAL A 1 -21.03 8.84 3.97
C VAL A 1 -19.88 8.23 4.73
N SER A 2 -19.88 6.91 4.89
CA SER A 2 -18.86 6.18 5.67
C SER A 2 -17.57 6.10 4.87
N GLU A 3 -16.44 6.26 5.55
CA GLU A 3 -15.11 5.99 5.00
C GLU A 3 -15.07 4.56 4.40
N PRO A 4 -14.27 4.32 3.35
CA PRO A 4 -14.12 2.99 2.77
C PRO A 4 -13.60 2.02 3.84
N VAL A 5 -14.43 1.05 4.21
CA VAL A 5 -14.09 0.01 5.20
C VAL A 5 -13.36 -1.13 4.51
N VAL A 6 -12.21 -1.53 5.07
CA VAL A 6 -11.50 -2.72 4.62
C VAL A 6 -12.18 -3.95 5.23
N ASP A 7 -12.74 -4.80 4.37
CA ASP A 7 -13.44 -6.02 4.80
C ASP A 7 -12.50 -7.21 4.97
N ARG A 8 -11.41 -7.23 4.21
CA ARG A 8 -10.40 -8.28 4.27
C ARG A 8 -9.02 -7.68 4.14
N PHE A 9 -8.08 -8.17 4.94
CA PHE A 9 -6.67 -7.84 4.86
C PHE A 9 -5.83 -9.12 4.89
N GLU A 10 -4.86 -9.19 4.00
CA GLU A 10 -3.93 -10.31 3.88
C GLU A 10 -2.53 -9.79 3.61
N MET A 11 -1.55 -10.41 4.25
CA MET A 11 -0.16 -10.10 4.04
C MET A 11 0.68 -11.36 4.17
N TRP A 12 1.62 -11.55 3.26
CA TRP A 12 2.59 -12.64 3.30
C TRP A 12 3.90 -12.22 2.65
N TRP A 13 4.94 -13.04 2.83
CA TRP A 13 6.26 -12.75 2.30
C TRP A 13 7.00 -14.04 1.98
N THR A 14 8.00 -13.94 1.11
CA THR A 14 8.75 -15.11 0.62
C THR A 14 9.69 -15.69 1.66
N ARG A 15 10.33 -14.86 2.48
CA ARG A 15 11.31 -15.27 3.50
C ARG A 15 11.43 -14.23 4.61
N ALA A 16 11.45 -14.68 5.87
CA ALA A 16 11.81 -13.86 7.02
C ALA A 16 13.23 -14.21 7.48
N ALA A 17 14.21 -13.43 7.05
CA ALA A 17 15.60 -13.54 7.49
C ALA A 17 16.23 -12.14 7.57
N PRO A 18 17.26 -11.93 8.40
CA PRO A 18 18.02 -10.67 8.43
C PRO A 18 18.90 -10.52 7.18
N ILE A 19 19.27 -9.29 6.83
CA ILE A 19 20.22 -8.92 5.76
C ILE A 19 19.85 -9.55 4.39
N VAL A 20 18.57 -9.58 4.05
CA VAL A 20 18.10 -10.05 2.74
C VAL A 20 17.06 -9.11 2.16
N THR A 21 16.96 -9.11 0.83
CA THR A 21 15.77 -8.57 0.18
C THR A 21 14.68 -9.64 0.22
N MET A 22 13.57 -9.35 0.89
CA MET A 22 12.35 -10.15 0.84
C MET A 22 11.35 -9.54 -0.12
N THR A 23 10.41 -10.34 -0.64
CA THR A 23 9.23 -9.82 -1.33
C THR A 23 8.06 -9.88 -0.38
N VAL A 24 7.44 -8.73 -0.14
CA VAL A 24 6.20 -8.60 0.63
C VAL A 24 5.05 -8.54 -0.36
N MET A 25 4.00 -9.30 -0.09
CA MET A 25 2.74 -9.25 -0.79
C MET A 25 1.67 -8.74 0.19
N MET A 26 0.89 -7.77 -0.26
CA MET A 26 -0.17 -7.17 0.53
C MET A 26 -1.45 -7.11 -0.29
N GLY A 27 -2.54 -7.57 0.32
CA GLY A 27 -3.87 -7.53 -0.26
C GLY A 27 -4.89 -7.00 0.73
N PHE A 28 -5.81 -6.16 0.26
CA PHE A 28 -7.00 -5.81 1.00
C PHE A 28 -8.17 -5.54 0.07
N GLU A 29 -9.38 -5.72 0.60
CA GLU A 29 -10.62 -5.66 -0.17
C GLU A 29 -11.60 -4.67 0.46
N PHE A 30 -12.17 -3.79 -0.36
CA PHE A 30 -13.29 -2.93 -0.02
C PHE A 30 -14.56 -3.53 -0.63
N GLY A 31 -15.45 -4.09 0.17
CA GLY A 31 -16.62 -4.81 -0.32
C GLY A 31 -17.75 -3.92 -0.81
N THR A 32 -17.83 -2.66 -0.34
CA THR A 32 -18.74 -1.66 -0.90
C THR A 32 -17.93 -0.57 -1.61
N PRO A 33 -18.13 -0.37 -2.92
CA PRO A 33 -17.49 0.73 -3.63
C PRO A 33 -17.89 2.09 -3.08
N THR A 34 -16.90 2.92 -2.79
CA THR A 34 -17.08 4.34 -2.46
C THR A 34 -17.18 5.14 -3.75
N LEU A 35 -18.34 5.76 -3.97
CA LEU A 35 -18.60 6.57 -5.16
C LEU A 35 -17.91 7.93 -5.04
N ARG A 36 -17.12 8.32 -6.04
CA ARG A 36 -16.39 9.61 -6.04
C ARG A 36 -17.32 10.82 -5.92
N SER A 37 -18.52 10.72 -6.49
CA SER A 37 -19.55 11.78 -6.43
C SER A 37 -20.13 12.01 -5.03
N GLN A 38 -19.93 11.07 -4.11
CA GLN A 38 -20.47 11.12 -2.74
C GLN A 38 -19.42 11.45 -1.68
N GLU A 39 -18.13 11.43 -2.04
CA GLU A 39 -17.04 11.81 -1.14
C GLU A 39 -17.08 13.31 -0.87
N ARG A 40 -16.82 13.70 0.38
CA ARG A 40 -16.72 15.13 0.72
C ARG A 40 -15.39 15.68 0.20
N PRO A 41 -15.35 16.95 -0.25
CA PRO A 41 -14.09 17.62 -0.56
C PRO A 41 -13.14 17.56 0.64
N GLY A 42 -11.93 17.02 0.43
CA GLY A 42 -10.90 16.87 1.48
C GLY A 42 -10.96 15.55 2.26
N GLU A 43 -12.01 14.74 2.12
CA GLU A 43 -12.12 13.42 2.75
C GLU A 43 -11.96 12.27 1.72
N ALA A 44 -11.87 12.59 0.44
CA ALA A 44 -11.80 11.60 -0.64
C ALA A 44 -10.51 10.79 -0.56
N LEU A 45 -10.60 9.45 -0.63
CA LEU A 45 -9.44 8.57 -0.57
C LEU A 45 -8.60 8.72 -1.85
N ARG A 46 -7.41 9.32 -1.73
CA ARG A 46 -6.50 9.57 -2.86
C ARG A 46 -5.29 8.67 -2.84
N VAL A 47 -4.87 8.24 -1.65
CA VAL A 47 -3.58 7.59 -1.44
C VAL A 47 -3.75 6.44 -0.48
N ILE A 48 -3.10 5.34 -0.81
CA ILE A 48 -2.84 4.28 0.16
C ILE A 48 -1.35 4.33 0.49
N GLU A 49 -1.04 4.63 1.75
CA GLU A 49 0.32 4.62 2.27
C GLU A 49 0.58 3.31 3.00
N ILE A 50 1.67 2.64 2.63
CA ILE A 50 2.17 1.46 3.32
C ILE A 50 3.49 1.82 4.00
N VAL A 51 3.55 1.62 5.31
CA VAL A 51 4.74 1.86 6.13
C VAL A 51 5.27 0.53 6.66
N ALA A 52 6.49 0.20 6.26
CA ALA A 52 7.21 -0.98 6.74
C ALA A 52 7.56 -0.84 8.25
N PRO A 53 7.77 -1.96 8.96
CA PRO A 53 8.25 -1.97 10.34
C PRO A 53 9.55 -1.21 10.53
N SER A 54 9.86 -0.89 11.78
CA SER A 54 11.15 -0.27 12.12
C SER A 54 12.33 -1.13 11.68
N GLY A 55 13.36 -0.50 11.13
CA GLY A 55 14.56 -1.16 10.62
C GLY A 55 14.43 -1.78 9.23
N MET A 56 13.22 -2.00 8.71
CA MET A 56 13.03 -2.42 7.32
C MET A 56 13.08 -1.22 6.37
N VAL A 57 13.41 -1.45 5.10
CA VAL A 57 13.47 -0.41 4.07
C VAL A 57 12.81 -0.92 2.78
N MET A 58 11.97 -0.11 2.14
CA MET A 58 11.44 -0.37 0.81
C MET A 58 12.60 -0.48 -0.18
N ALA A 59 12.77 -1.65 -0.79
CA ALA A 59 13.87 -1.95 -1.71
C ALA A 59 13.43 -1.78 -3.18
N VAL A 60 12.41 -0.95 -3.41
CA VAL A 60 11.92 -0.60 -4.75
C VAL A 60 12.97 0.30 -5.40
N ARG A 61 13.41 -0.02 -6.61
CA ARG A 61 14.40 0.78 -7.36
C ARG A 61 13.84 1.29 -8.67
N ARG A 62 12.81 0.62 -9.18
CA ARG A 62 12.11 0.94 -10.42
C ARG A 62 10.66 0.48 -10.35
N PRO A 63 9.76 1.04 -11.18
CA PRO A 63 8.35 0.66 -11.18
C PRO A 63 8.11 -0.85 -11.35
N ALA A 64 8.94 -1.54 -12.15
CA ALA A 64 8.83 -2.97 -12.41
C ALA A 64 9.09 -3.88 -11.18
N ASP A 65 9.65 -3.33 -10.10
CA ASP A 65 9.83 -4.08 -8.85
C ASP A 65 8.50 -4.24 -8.09
N ILE A 66 7.50 -3.40 -8.41
CA ILE A 66 6.15 -3.51 -7.89
C ILE A 66 5.30 -4.32 -8.87
N LYS A 67 4.68 -5.37 -8.37
CA LYS A 67 3.87 -6.29 -9.18
C LYS A 67 2.42 -6.23 -8.72
N ASN A 68 1.51 -5.92 -9.64
CA ASN A 68 0.09 -6.12 -9.42
C ASN A 68 -0.20 -7.64 -9.49
N LEU A 69 -0.73 -8.20 -8.41
CA LEU A 69 -1.10 -9.61 -8.30
C LEU A 69 -2.60 -9.85 -8.55
N ALA A 70 -3.38 -8.78 -8.75
CA ALA A 70 -4.76 -8.81 -9.19
C ALA A 70 -4.94 -7.90 -10.44
N PRO A 71 -4.48 -8.33 -11.63
CA PRO A 71 -4.52 -7.50 -12.84
C PRO A 71 -5.95 -7.11 -13.27
N SER A 72 -6.96 -7.88 -12.88
CA SER A 72 -8.38 -7.58 -13.09
C SER A 72 -9.03 -6.83 -11.92
N SER A 73 -8.24 -6.28 -10.99
CA SER A 73 -8.76 -5.58 -9.84
C SER A 73 -9.59 -4.35 -10.27
N PRO A 74 -10.76 -4.12 -9.66
CA PRO A 74 -11.51 -2.89 -9.85
C PRO A 74 -10.88 -1.69 -9.13
N MET A 75 -9.89 -1.90 -8.25
CA MET A 75 -9.20 -0.83 -7.52
C MET A 75 -8.50 0.12 -8.50
N PRO A 76 -8.82 1.42 -8.50
CA PRO A 76 -8.32 2.32 -9.53
C PRO A 76 -6.94 2.89 -9.16
N VAL A 77 -5.93 2.03 -8.93
CA VAL A 77 -4.55 2.51 -8.75
C VAL A 77 -4.03 3.08 -10.06
N MET A 78 -3.61 4.35 -10.04
CA MET A 78 -3.09 5.07 -11.21
C MET A 78 -1.57 5.14 -11.19
N GLU A 79 -0.99 5.37 -10.01
CA GLU A 79 0.44 5.54 -9.84
C GLU A 79 0.91 4.99 -8.49
N TRP A 80 2.22 4.83 -8.35
CA TRP A 80 2.86 4.52 -7.09
C TRP A 80 4.23 5.18 -7.03
N ASN A 81 4.67 5.53 -5.83
CA ASN A 81 5.93 6.21 -5.61
C ASN A 81 6.61 5.75 -4.32
N TRP A 82 7.93 5.85 -4.28
CA TRP A 82 8.77 5.60 -3.10
C TRP A 82 9.90 6.63 -3.09
N THR A 83 10.50 6.88 -1.93
CA THR A 83 11.61 7.86 -1.84
C THR A 83 12.59 7.49 -0.74
N ASP A 84 13.88 7.74 -1.00
CA ASP A 84 14.95 7.51 -0.02
C ASP A 84 14.82 8.43 1.21
N LYS A 85 14.06 9.54 1.11
CA LYS A 85 13.74 10.40 2.26
C LYS A 85 12.82 9.72 3.27
N PHE A 86 11.96 8.83 2.81
CA PHE A 86 11.02 8.05 3.62
C PHE A 86 11.21 6.58 3.27
N PRO A 87 12.37 6.01 3.65
CA PRO A 87 12.82 4.72 3.14
C PRO A 87 11.90 3.57 3.55
N ARG A 88 11.00 3.78 4.50
CA ARG A 88 10.03 2.79 4.99
C ARG A 88 8.68 2.88 4.29
N THR A 89 8.49 3.83 3.39
CA THR A 89 7.16 4.21 2.92
C THR A 89 7.00 3.98 1.43
N LEU A 90 5.84 3.45 1.06
CA LEU A 90 5.40 3.25 -0.31
C LEU A 90 3.98 3.82 -0.45
N TRP A 91 3.77 4.69 -1.43
CA TRP A 91 2.47 5.30 -1.70
C TRP A 91 1.88 4.76 -2.99
N PHE A 92 0.57 4.52 -2.98
CA PHE A 92 -0.23 4.18 -4.14
C PHE A 92 -1.27 5.28 -4.36
N GLY A 93 -1.14 6.02 -5.46
CA GLY A 93 -2.10 7.03 -5.88
C GLY A 93 -3.28 6.40 -6.59
N LEU A 94 -4.49 6.84 -6.23
CA LEU A 94 -5.75 6.38 -6.82
C LEU A 94 -6.26 7.38 -7.87
N ASP A 95 -6.88 6.86 -8.92
CA ASP A 95 -7.60 7.65 -9.91
C ASP A 95 -8.82 8.31 -9.26
N MET A 96 -8.89 9.63 -9.37
CA MET A 96 -9.98 10.45 -8.84
C MET A 96 -11.20 10.47 -9.75
N GLN A 97 -11.09 9.95 -10.98
CA GLN A 97 -12.19 9.85 -11.93
C GLN A 97 -12.95 8.51 -11.82
N ARG A 98 -12.48 7.60 -10.97
CA ARG A 98 -13.05 6.25 -10.81
C ARG A 98 -13.38 5.97 -9.36
N ASP A 99 -14.50 5.29 -9.14
CA ASP A 99 -14.95 4.86 -7.82
C ASP A 99 -13.94 3.92 -7.16
N VAL A 100 -13.82 4.00 -5.84
CA VAL A 100 -12.88 3.19 -5.06
C VAL A 100 -13.59 1.93 -4.59
N GLY A 101 -13.13 0.75 -5.00
CA GLY A 101 -13.72 -0.50 -4.54
C GLY A 101 -12.93 -1.74 -4.94
N GLY A 102 -13.28 -2.87 -4.32
CA GLY A 102 -12.73 -4.20 -4.54
C GLY A 102 -11.28 -4.37 -4.08
N LYS A 103 -10.52 -5.23 -4.78
CA LYS A 103 -9.30 -5.84 -4.23
C LYS A 103 -8.00 -5.12 -4.62
N PHE A 104 -7.38 -4.41 -3.70
CA PHE A 104 -5.96 -4.04 -3.83
C PHE A 104 -5.09 -5.28 -3.60
N HIS A 105 -4.12 -5.57 -4.49
CA HIS A 105 -3.23 -6.72 -4.30
C HIS A 105 -1.89 -6.53 -5.02
N TYR A 106 -0.84 -6.20 -4.27
CA TYR A 106 0.47 -5.86 -4.80
C TYR A 106 1.60 -6.59 -4.09
N ALA A 107 2.69 -6.83 -4.82
CA ALA A 107 3.95 -7.31 -4.28
C ALA A 107 5.06 -6.29 -4.51
N PHE A 108 5.93 -6.12 -3.54
CA PHE A 108 7.07 -5.20 -3.61
C PHE A 108 8.24 -5.69 -2.74
N PRO A 109 9.49 -5.39 -3.12
CA PRO A 109 10.66 -5.80 -2.36
C PRO A 109 10.90 -4.91 -1.14
N VAL A 110 11.34 -5.53 -0.05
CA VAL A 110 11.74 -4.88 1.21
C VAL A 110 13.06 -5.47 1.68
N LEU A 111 13.99 -4.61 2.09
CA LEU A 111 15.26 -4.96 2.69
C LEU A 111 15.09 -5.14 4.20
N THR A 112 15.53 -6.27 4.73
CA THR A 112 15.54 -6.53 6.17
C THR A 112 16.78 -5.97 6.86
N PRO A 113 16.65 -5.55 8.13
CA PRO A 113 17.79 -5.11 8.92
C PRO A 113 18.74 -6.26 9.28
N GLU A 114 19.89 -5.90 9.85
CA GLU A 114 20.84 -6.86 10.45
C GLU A 114 20.22 -7.61 11.63
N THR A 115 19.45 -6.90 12.46
CA THR A 115 18.69 -7.49 13.57
C THR A 115 17.21 -7.24 13.33
N MET A 116 16.43 -8.32 13.20
CA MET A 116 14.98 -8.22 13.00
C MET A 116 14.33 -7.56 14.22
N PRO A 117 13.37 -6.65 14.01
CA PRO A 117 12.66 -6.02 15.13
C PRO A 117 11.82 -7.06 15.87
N GLU A 118 11.68 -6.89 17.19
CA GLU A 118 10.80 -7.74 18.02
C GLU A 118 9.34 -7.67 17.55
N SER A 119 8.92 -6.52 17.02
CA SER A 119 7.58 -6.30 16.47
C SER A 119 7.62 -6.14 14.95
N ASN A 120 6.83 -6.94 14.23
CA ASN A 120 6.63 -6.83 12.78
C ASN A 120 5.34 -6.05 12.46
N LEU A 121 5.27 -4.80 12.90
CA LEU A 121 4.08 -3.96 12.73
C LEU A 121 4.14 -3.17 11.43
N TRP A 122 3.25 -3.53 10.50
CA TRP A 122 2.99 -2.79 9.26
C TRP A 122 1.86 -1.79 9.50
N GLN A 123 2.00 -0.59 8.95
CA GLN A 123 0.92 0.40 8.97
C GLN A 123 0.40 0.59 7.55
N ILE A 124 -0.91 0.56 7.40
CA ILE A 124 -1.59 0.97 6.17
C ILE A 124 -2.44 2.18 6.51
N ARG A 125 -2.29 3.27 5.75
CA ARG A 125 -3.07 4.48 5.93
C ARG A 125 -3.82 4.82 4.65
N PHE A 126 -5.05 5.24 4.81
CA PHE A 126 -5.95 5.65 3.74
C PHE A 126 -6.09 7.17 3.82
N CYS A 127 -5.50 7.89 2.86
CA CYS A 127 -5.23 9.32 3.00
C CYS A 127 -5.85 10.12 1.86
N ALA A 128 -6.22 11.36 2.20
CA ALA A 128 -6.81 12.29 1.25
C ALA A 128 -5.79 13.17 0.50
N ASP A 129 -4.49 13.11 0.85
CA ASP A 129 -3.44 13.92 0.23
C ASP A 129 -2.08 13.18 0.15
N THR A 130 -1.18 13.65 -0.72
CA THR A 130 0.24 13.25 -0.82
C THR A 130 1.14 14.48 -0.68
N PRO A 131 2.36 14.39 -0.09
CA PRO A 131 3.00 13.21 0.48
C PRO A 131 2.60 12.97 1.95
N PHE A 132 1.66 13.75 2.48
CA PHE A 132 1.26 13.70 3.88
C PHE A 132 -0.05 12.93 4.03
N CYS A 133 0.08 11.73 4.57
CA CYS A 133 -0.85 11.22 5.57
C CYS A 133 -0.48 11.88 6.92
#